data_AF-A0A2D6B1J2-F1
#
_entry.id   AF-A0A2D6B1J2-F1
#
_cell.length_a   1.000
_cell.length_b   1.000
_cell.length_c   1.000
_cell.angle_alpha   90.00
_cell.angle_beta   90.00
_cell.angle_gamma   90.00
#
_symmetry.space_group_name_H-M   'P 1'
#
loop_
_entity.id
_entity.type
_entity.pdbx_description
1 polymer ?
#
loop_
_entity_poly.entity_id
_entity_poly.type
_entity_poly.pdbx_seq_one_letter_code
_entity_poly.pdbx_strand_id
1 'polypeptide(L)'
;FKKENPVYGAKQLPTEVQSAVNQTDGQMIIEVAIPISYIEKVQSNWKSVRLGIGYYDFDDNGENSTTHFWYPGWTESDDLPGSGMLFKE
;
A
#
# COMPACT_ATOMS: atom_id res chain seq x y z
N PHE A 1 4.65 -16.71 4.99
CA PHE A 1 5.39 -15.60 5.67
C PHE A 1 6.70 -16.14 6.25
N LYS A 2 7.84 -15.49 5.95
CA LYS A 2 9.17 -15.91 6.43
C LYS A 2 9.24 -15.88 7.97
N LYS A 3 9.77 -16.93 8.59
CA LYS A 3 9.93 -17.04 10.06
C LYS A 3 11.17 -16.30 10.59
N GLU A 4 12.22 -16.22 9.78
CA GLU A 4 13.44 -15.46 10.06
C GLU A 4 13.47 -14.19 9.21
N ASN A 5 13.82 -13.04 9.81
CA ASN A 5 13.77 -11.71 9.19
C ASN A 5 12.44 -11.42 8.45
N PRO A 6 11.29 -11.43 9.16
CA PRO A 6 10.01 -11.18 8.53
C PRO A 6 9.98 -9.77 7.91
N VAL A 7 9.57 -9.70 6.64
CA VAL A 7 9.36 -8.41 5.93
C VAL A 7 8.20 -7.61 6.55
N TYR A 8 7.26 -8.31 7.18
CA TYR A 8 6.16 -7.70 7.91
C TYR A 8 6.55 -7.37 9.35
N GLY A 9 6.61 -6.08 9.68
CA GLY A 9 6.80 -5.58 11.04
C GLY A 9 5.55 -4.88 11.56
N ALA A 10 4.66 -5.59 12.27
CA ALA A 10 3.42 -4.99 12.82
C ALA A 10 3.67 -3.72 13.67
N LYS A 11 4.80 -3.66 14.37
CA LYS A 11 5.23 -2.49 15.17
C LYS A 11 5.69 -1.29 14.32
N GLN A 12 5.99 -1.52 13.05
CA GLN A 12 6.39 -0.48 12.09
C GLN A 12 5.18 0.09 11.35
N LEU A 13 4.03 -0.58 11.40
CA LEU A 13 2.78 0.01 10.95
C LEU A 13 2.44 1.20 11.85
N PRO A 14 1.85 2.26 11.28
CA PRO A 14 1.32 3.34 12.10
C PRO A 14 0.34 2.77 13.12
N THR A 15 0.38 3.30 14.35
CA THR A 15 -0.66 3.05 15.35
C THR A 15 -2.02 3.28 14.70
N GLU A 16 -2.93 2.31 14.88
CA GLU A 16 -4.34 2.35 14.43
C GLU A 16 -4.60 2.04 12.95
N VAL A 17 -3.60 1.62 12.16
CA VAL A 17 -3.91 0.98 10.86
C VAL A 17 -4.63 -0.34 11.10
N GLN A 18 -5.79 -0.49 10.46
CA GLN A 18 -6.55 -1.74 10.45
C GLN A 18 -6.47 -2.36 9.06
N SER A 19 -6.44 -3.69 9.00
CA SER A 19 -6.54 -4.40 7.74
C SER A 19 -7.38 -5.66 7.88
N ALA A 20 -8.05 -6.01 6.80
CA ALA A 20 -8.75 -7.27 6.64
C ALA A 20 -8.24 -7.95 5.37
N VAL A 21 -8.04 -9.27 5.43
CA VAL A 21 -7.58 -10.07 4.30
C VAL A 21 -8.58 -11.19 4.07
N ASN A 22 -9.08 -11.29 2.85
CA ASN A 22 -9.90 -12.39 2.41
C ASN A 22 -9.20 -13.14 1.27
N GLN A 23 -8.87 -14.40 1.50
CA GLN A 23 -8.20 -15.25 0.53
C GLN A 23 -9.24 -16.18 -0.11
N THR A 24 -9.24 -16.24 -1.43
CA THR A 24 -10.09 -17.11 -2.25
C THR A 24 -9.22 -17.92 -3.22
N ASP A 25 -9.82 -18.81 -4.00
CA ASP A 25 -9.09 -19.66 -4.95
C ASP A 25 -8.35 -18.81 -6.00
N GLY A 26 -7.04 -18.67 -5.80
CA GLY A 26 -6.14 -17.93 -6.68
C GLY A 26 -6.17 -16.40 -6.52
N GLN A 27 -6.89 -15.85 -5.53
CA GLN A 27 -6.95 -14.40 -5.33
C GLN A 27 -6.86 -14.01 -3.85
N MET A 28 -6.34 -12.82 -3.60
CA MET A 28 -6.28 -12.21 -2.28
C MET A 28 -6.87 -10.80 -2.36
N ILE A 29 -7.88 -10.55 -1.54
CA ILE A 29 -8.49 -9.23 -1.37
C ILE A 29 -7.97 -8.67 -0.05
N ILE A 30 -7.37 -7.47 -0.09
CA ILE A 30 -6.87 -6.76 1.09
C ILE A 30 -7.64 -5.45 1.21
N GLU A 31 -8.23 -5.23 2.37
CA GLU A 31 -8.81 -3.95 2.77
C GLU A 31 -7.90 -3.32 3.84
N VAL A 32 -7.60 -2.03 3.70
CA VAL A 32 -6.76 -1.29 4.65
C VAL A 32 -7.42 0.04 5.00
N ALA A 33 -7.55 0.30 6.30
CA ALA A 33 -7.97 1.59 6.84
C ALA A 33 -6.76 2.28 7.47
N ILE A 34 -6.39 3.44 6.93
CA ILE A 34 -5.27 4.26 7.42
C ILE A 34 -5.86 5.47 8.17
N PRO A 35 -5.53 5.68 9.45
CA PRO A 35 -6.07 6.80 10.21
C PRO A 35 -5.52 8.13 9.68
N ILE A 36 -6.38 9.14 9.58
CA ILE A 36 -5.98 10.47 9.07
C ILE A 36 -4.91 11.12 9.97
N SER A 37 -4.93 10.80 11.27
CA SER A 37 -3.92 11.25 12.24
C SER A 37 -2.51 10.82 11.86
N TYR A 38 -2.35 9.68 11.16
CA TYR A 38 -1.06 9.26 10.63
C TYR A 38 -0.57 10.20 9.52
N ILE A 39 -1.45 10.55 8.57
CA ILE A 39 -1.12 11.49 7.49
C ILE A 39 -0.73 12.84 8.09
N GLU A 40 -1.49 13.32 9.08
CA GLU A 40 -1.23 14.59 9.76
C GLU A 40 0.08 14.60 10.56
N LYS A 41 0.47 13.45 11.12
CA LYS A 41 1.76 13.28 11.81
C LYS A 41 2.94 13.38 10.86
N VAL A 42 2.80 12.84 9.64
CA VAL A 42 3.87 12.87 8.63
C VAL A 42 3.93 14.24 7.95
N GLN A 43 2.78 14.85 7.65
CA GLN A 43 2.68 16.16 7.04
C GLN A 43 1.47 16.93 7.56
N SER A 44 1.74 18.06 8.23
CA SER A 44 0.69 18.99 8.63
C SER A 44 0.15 19.77 7.42
N ASN A 45 -1.14 20.13 7.47
CA ASN A 45 -1.83 20.93 6.44
C ASN A 45 -1.84 20.32 5.03
N TRP A 46 -1.89 18.99 4.92
CA TRP A 46 -2.06 18.31 3.64
C TRP A 46 -3.34 18.78 2.90
N LYS A 47 -3.25 18.86 1.57
CA LYS A 47 -4.36 19.21 0.67
C LYS A 47 -4.85 18.02 -0.15
N SER A 48 -3.96 17.08 -0.38
CA SER A 48 -4.21 15.85 -1.11
C SER A 48 -3.21 14.80 -0.68
N VAL A 49 -3.57 13.53 -0.84
CA VAL A 49 -2.67 12.40 -0.72
C VAL A 49 -2.59 11.64 -2.03
N ARG A 50 -1.41 11.14 -2.38
CA ARG A 50 -1.22 10.25 -3.53
C ARG A 50 -1.18 8.81 -3.04
N LEU A 51 -1.95 7.94 -3.68
CA LEU A 51 -1.91 6.50 -3.43
C LEU A 51 -0.93 5.80 -4.39
N GLY A 52 -0.11 4.92 -3.84
CA GLY A 52 0.68 3.93 -4.57
C GLY A 52 0.62 2.62 -3.81
N ILE A 53 0.70 1.50 -4.53
CA ILE A 53 0.60 0.16 -3.95
C ILE A 53 1.84 -0.62 -4.37
N GLY A 54 2.53 -1.23 -3.41
CA GLY A 54 3.62 -2.16 -3.68
C GLY A 54 3.32 -3.51 -3.06
N TYR A 55 3.62 -4.59 -3.76
CA TYR A 55 3.60 -5.93 -3.18
C TYR A 55 4.92 -6.64 -3.43
N TYR A 56 5.32 -7.44 -2.45
CA TYR A 56 6.49 -8.29 -2.51
C TYR A 56 6.05 -9.69 -2.89
N ASP A 57 6.56 -10.16 -4.01
CA ASP A 57 6.42 -11.53 -4.44
C ASP A 57 7.58 -12.37 -3.90
N PHE A 58 7.26 -13.49 -3.28
CA PHE A 58 8.22 -14.39 -2.65
C PHE A 58 8.01 -15.80 -3.15
N ASP A 59 9.02 -16.34 -3.82
CA ASP A 59 9.06 -17.75 -4.15
C ASP A 59 9.54 -18.60 -2.97
N ASP A 60 8.97 -19.78 -2.81
CA ASP A 60 9.32 -20.73 -1.75
C ASP A 60 10.72 -21.36 -1.94
N ASN A 61 11.35 -21.13 -3.09
CA ASN A 61 12.60 -21.78 -3.50
C ASN A 61 13.87 -21.01 -3.11
N GLY A 62 13.75 -19.93 -2.32
CA GLY A 62 14.89 -19.12 -1.90
C GLY A 62 15.43 -18.18 -2.99
N GLU A 63 14.67 -17.97 -4.06
CA GLU A 63 14.96 -16.92 -5.04
C GLU A 63 14.76 -15.52 -4.44
N ASN A 64 15.38 -14.52 -5.08
CA ASN A 64 15.30 -13.14 -4.63
C ASN A 64 13.85 -12.65 -4.75
N SER A 65 13.35 -12.00 -3.70
CA SER A 65 12.01 -11.41 -3.74
C SER A 65 11.91 -10.34 -4.82
N THR A 66 10.87 -10.41 -5.64
CA THR A 66 10.55 -9.34 -6.60
C THR A 66 9.58 -8.37 -5.95
N THR A 67 9.80 -7.06 -6.15
CA THR A 67 8.84 -6.05 -5.70
C THR A 67 8.14 -5.47 -6.92
N HIS A 68 6.82 -5.57 -6.93
CA HIS A 68 5.99 -4.96 -7.95
C HIS A 68 5.33 -3.71 -7.38
N PHE A 69 5.39 -2.62 -8.13
CA PHE A 69 4.74 -1.38 -7.77
C PHE A 69 3.66 -1.05 -8.79
N TRP A 70 2.51 -0.66 -8.28
CA TRP A 70 1.47 0.00 -9.02
C TRP A 70 1.36 1.45 -8.57
N TYR A 71 1.33 2.33 -9.56
CA TYR A 71 0.96 3.72 -9.41
C TYR A 71 -0.13 4.02 -10.44
N PRO A 72 -1.03 4.97 -10.17
CA PRO A 72 -1.93 5.49 -11.19
C PRO A 72 -1.09 6.02 -12.37
N GLY A 73 -1.47 5.68 -13.60
CA GLY A 73 -0.85 6.18 -14.83
C GLY A 73 -1.04 7.68 -14.96
N TRP A 74 0.03 8.40 -15.35
CA TRP A 74 0.04 9.85 -15.61
C TRP A 74 0.86 10.26 -16.84
N THR A 75 1.24 9.29 -17.67
CA THR A 75 2.13 9.51 -18.82
C THR A 75 1.42 9.38 -20.15
N GLU A 76 0.20 8.83 -20.15
CA GLU A 76 -0.58 8.61 -21.35
C GLU A 76 -1.56 9.76 -21.60
N SER A 77 -1.93 9.95 -22.87
CA SER A 77 -2.80 11.05 -23.29
C SER A 77 -4.23 10.97 -22.74
N ASP A 78 -4.65 9.80 -22.31
CA ASP A 78 -5.96 9.51 -21.72
C ASP A 78 -5.96 9.49 -20.19
N ASP A 79 -4.80 9.69 -19.55
CA ASP A 79 -4.72 9.79 -18.10
C ASP A 79 -5.43 11.04 -17.58
N LEU A 80 -6.31 10.85 -16.59
CA LEU A 80 -7.02 11.96 -15.94
C LEU A 80 -6.08 12.71 -14.97
N PRO A 81 -5.97 14.05 -15.06
CA PRO A 81 -5.24 14.83 -14.07
C PRO A 81 -5.77 14.57 -12.66
N GLY A 82 -4.87 14.19 -11.74
CA GLY A 82 -5.23 13.83 -10.38
C GLY A 82 -5.61 12.36 -10.16
N SER A 83 -5.44 11.47 -11.15
CA SER A 83 -5.62 10.02 -10.98
C SER A 83 -4.84 9.49 -9.76
N GLY A 84 -5.56 8.81 -8.86
CA GLY A 84 -5.03 8.30 -7.59
C GLY A 84 -4.53 9.36 -6.60
N MET A 85 -4.98 10.61 -6.76
CA MET A 85 -5.00 11.59 -5.70
C MET A 85 -6.34 11.55 -4.97
N LEU A 86 -6.29 11.62 -3.63
CA LEU A 86 -7.45 11.86 -2.78
C LEU A 86 -7.34 13.28 -2.26
N PHE A 87 -8.34 14.11 -2.52
CA PHE A 87 -8.37 15.51 -2.12
C PHE A 87 -9.07 15.66 -0.77
N LYS A 88 -8.57 16.55 0.08
CA LYS A 88 -9.25 16.94 1.30
C LYS A 88 -10.46 17.80 0.93
N GLU A 89 -11.66 17.39 1.33
CA GLU A 89 -12.86 18.24 1.29
C GLU A 89 -12.79 19.39 2.31
#